data_AF-A0A950CYR3-F1
#
_entry.id   AF-A0A950CYR3-F1
#
_cell.length_a   1.000
_cell.length_b   1.000
_cell.length_c   1.000
_cell.angle_alpha   90.00
_cell.angle_beta   90.00
_cell.angle_gamma   90.00
#
_symmetry.space_group_name_H-M   'P 1'
#
loop_
_entity.id
_entity.type
_entity.pdbx_description
1 polymer ?
#
loop_
_entity_poly.entity_id
_entity_poly.type
_entity_poly.pdbx_seq_one_letter_code
_entity_poly.pdbx_strand_id
1 'polypeptide(L)'
;MHTTFLVLALIAIASQGLVLVLAFLGPDLPYRIKHAPDGDLASDSFLSLLAVLTDAQVHRGTRIEVLTNGERFYTAQLAAIRAAQRTINLEAYIFHRGKIGD
;
A
#
# COMPACT_ATOMS: atom_id res chain seq x y z
N MET A 1 9.75 -46.14 -4.08
CA MET A 1 10.36 -44.80 -3.89
C MET A 1 10.08 -43.84 -5.05
N HIS A 2 10.25 -44.26 -6.31
CA HIS A 2 9.97 -43.42 -7.49
C HIS A 2 8.52 -42.92 -7.58
N THR A 3 7.53 -43.78 -7.33
CA THR A 3 6.10 -43.43 -7.43
C THR A 3 5.66 -42.41 -6.38
N THR A 4 6.12 -42.55 -5.13
CA THR A 4 5.81 -41.61 -4.04
C THR A 4 6.35 -40.21 -4.32
N PHE A 5 7.57 -40.12 -4.86
CA PHE A 5 8.18 -38.85 -5.25
C PHE A 5 7.38 -38.18 -6.38
N LEU A 6 6.97 -38.92 -7.41
CA LEU A 6 6.15 -38.39 -8.49
C LEU A 6 4.80 -37.87 -8.01
N VAL A 7 4.14 -38.58 -7.10
CA VAL A 7 2.88 -38.14 -6.51
C VAL A 7 3.06 -36.82 -5.75
N LEU A 8 4.10 -36.70 -4.93
CA LEU A 8 4.39 -35.46 -4.20
C LEU A 8 4.72 -34.30 -5.15
N ALA A 9 5.50 -34.55 -6.21
CA ALA A 9 5.83 -33.53 -7.21
C ALA A 9 4.58 -33.04 -7.96
N LEU A 10 3.69 -33.95 -8.37
CA LEU A 10 2.43 -33.57 -9.02
C LEU A 10 1.52 -32.76 -8.10
N ILE A 11 1.43 -33.13 -6.83
CA ILE A 11 0.65 -32.36 -5.84
C ILE A 11 1.25 -30.95 -5.69
N ALA A 12 2.57 -30.83 -5.56
CA ALA A 12 3.24 -29.54 -5.41
C ALA A 12 3.07 -28.65 -6.65
N ILE A 13 3.17 -29.22 -7.85
CA ILE A 13 2.94 -28.50 -9.12
C ILE A 13 1.48 -28.05 -9.22
N ALA A 14 0.53 -28.93 -8.91
CA ALA A 14 -0.89 -28.61 -8.93
C ALA A 14 -1.24 -27.51 -7.91
N SER A 15 -0.69 -27.57 -6.68
CA SER A 15 -0.89 -26.54 -5.67
C SER A 15 -0.29 -25.20 -6.10
N GLN A 16 0.92 -25.20 -6.66
CA GLN A 16 1.55 -23.97 -7.16
C GLN A 16 0.77 -23.39 -8.33
N GLY A 17 0.30 -24.22 -9.25
CA GLY A 17 -0.56 -23.82 -10.35
C GLY A 17 -1.85 -23.17 -9.86
N LEU A 18 -2.50 -23.76 -8.85
CA LEU A 18 -3.69 -23.17 -8.23
C LEU A 18 -3.41 -21.81 -7.59
N VAL A 19 -2.31 -21.68 -6.84
CA VAL A 19 -1.91 -20.39 -6.22
C VAL A 19 -1.70 -19.32 -7.29
N LEU A 20 -1.03 -19.65 -8.40
CA LEU A 20 -0.84 -18.70 -9.50
C LEU A 20 -2.16 -18.32 -10.17
N VAL A 21 -3.06 -19.27 -10.41
CA VAL A 21 -4.40 -18.98 -10.95
C VAL A 21 -5.16 -18.03 -10.02
N LEU A 22 -5.14 -18.27 -8.71
CA LEU A 22 -5.81 -17.39 -7.74
C LEU A 22 -5.13 -16.02 -7.65
N ALA A 23 -3.80 -15.94 -7.76
CA ALA A 23 -3.08 -14.68 -7.70
C ALA A 23 -3.34 -13.78 -8.91
N PHE A 24 -3.50 -14.36 -10.11
CA PHE A 24 -3.68 -13.59 -11.35
C PHE A 24 -5.13 -13.46 -11.83
N LEU A 25 -5.98 -14.46 -11.57
CA LEU A 25 -7.37 -14.51 -12.04
C LEU A 25 -8.37 -14.50 -10.87
N GLY A 26 -7.89 -14.45 -9.63
CA GLY A 26 -8.75 -14.29 -8.47
C GLY A 26 -9.52 -12.97 -8.53
N PRO A 27 -10.73 -12.92 -7.93
CA PRO A 27 -11.44 -11.67 -7.78
C PRO A 27 -10.59 -10.69 -6.98
N ASP A 28 -10.65 -9.41 -7.34
CA ASP A 28 -10.00 -8.35 -6.56
C ASP A 28 -10.41 -8.46 -5.10
N LEU A 29 -9.42 -8.54 -4.21
CA LEU A 29 -9.69 -8.41 -2.80
C LEU A 29 -10.29 -7.02 -2.57
N PRO A 30 -11.43 -6.91 -1.86
CA PRO A 30 -11.99 -5.61 -1.54
C PRO A 30 -11.07 -4.92 -0.53
N TYR A 31 -10.09 -4.15 -1.01
CA TYR A 31 -9.19 -3.30 -0.22
C TYR A 31 -9.93 -2.08 0.31
N ARG A 32 -11.11 -2.27 0.88
CA ARG A 32 -11.94 -1.22 1.43
C ARG A 32 -12.03 -1.41 2.94
N ILE A 33 -11.22 -0.62 3.63
CA ILE A 33 -11.30 -0.48 5.09
C ILE A 33 -12.64 0.20 5.40
N LYS A 34 -13.63 -0.58 5.86
CA LYS A 34 -14.98 -0.07 6.15
C LYS A 34 -15.03 0.73 7.45
N HIS A 35 -14.14 0.44 8.38
CA HIS A 35 -14.03 1.11 9.66
C HIS A 35 -12.58 1.48 9.89
N ALA A 36 -12.34 2.73 10.30
CA ALA A 36 -11.02 3.11 10.78
C ALA A 36 -10.65 2.15 11.94
N PRO A 37 -9.38 1.69 12.02
CA PRO A 37 -8.94 0.86 13.13
C PRO A 37 -9.20 1.59 14.45
N ASP A 38 -9.62 0.85 15.47
CA ASP A 38 -9.86 1.39 16.79
C ASP A 38 -8.55 1.94 17.38
N GLY A 39 -8.57 3.19 17.86
CA GLY A 39 -7.43 3.83 18.51
C GLY A 39 -6.96 5.12 17.84
N ASP A 40 -5.84 5.64 18.33
CA ASP A 40 -5.22 6.87 17.83
C ASP A 40 -4.36 6.58 16.57
N LEU A 41 -4.60 7.31 15.49
CA LEU A 41 -3.83 7.22 14.24
C LEU A 41 -2.40 7.78 14.38
N ALA A 42 -2.10 8.50 15.47
CA ALA A 42 -0.74 8.93 15.80
C ALA A 42 0.02 7.92 16.69
N SER A 43 -0.60 6.79 17.05
CA SER A 43 0.00 5.80 17.95
C SER A 43 1.09 4.95 17.28
N ASP A 44 2.05 4.48 18.09
CA ASP A 44 3.08 3.53 17.65
C ASP A 44 2.50 2.18 17.19
N SER A 45 1.36 1.77 17.74
CA SER A 45 0.67 0.55 17.32
C SER A 45 0.10 0.69 15.91
N PHE A 46 -0.52 1.83 15.60
CA PHE A 46 -1.01 2.12 14.25
C PHE A 46 0.14 2.24 13.24
N LEU A 47 1.25 2.89 13.63
CA LEU A 47 2.45 2.96 12.80
C LEU A 47 3.03 1.56 12.51
N SER A 48 3.07 0.69 13.52
CA SER A 48 3.55 -0.70 13.37
C SER A 48 2.63 -1.52 12.48
N LEU A 49 1.32 -1.33 12.60
CA LEU A 49 0.33 -1.96 11.72
C LEU A 49 0.54 -1.52 10.26
N LEU A 50 0.71 -0.22 10.01
CA LEU A 50 0.97 0.29 8.67
C LEU A 50 2.24 -0.32 8.08
N ALA A 51 3.33 -0.37 8.85
CA ALA A 51 4.60 -0.94 8.40
C ALA A 51 4.48 -2.41 7.96
N VAL A 52 3.73 -3.22 8.71
CA VAL A 52 3.46 -4.63 8.37
C VAL A 52 2.58 -4.74 7.13
N LEU A 53 1.53 -3.92 7.02
CA LEU A 53 0.60 -3.97 5.90
C LEU A 53 1.23 -3.53 4.57
N THR A 54 2.18 -2.59 4.62
CA THR A 54 2.85 -2.06 3.43
C THR A 54 4.21 -2.67 3.17
N ASP A 55 4.66 -3.62 3.99
CA ASP A 55 6.03 -4.15 3.99
C ASP A 55 7.09 -3.03 4.01
N ALA A 56 6.81 -1.94 4.73
CA ALA A 56 7.66 -0.75 4.79
C ALA A 56 8.52 -0.74 6.05
N GLN A 57 9.74 -0.23 5.93
CA GLN A 57 10.56 0.06 7.10
C GLN A 57 10.13 1.38 7.77
N VAL A 58 9.99 1.33 9.10
CA VAL A 58 9.68 2.51 9.91
C VAL A 58 10.92 3.36 10.10
N HIS A 59 10.90 4.57 9.54
CA HIS A 59 11.97 5.56 9.70
C HIS A 59 11.55 6.64 10.71
N ARG A 60 12.17 6.65 11.89
CA ARG A 60 11.82 7.58 12.98
C ARG A 60 12.29 9.03 12.75
N GLY A 61 13.16 9.26 11.77
CA GLY A 61 13.60 10.60 11.36
C GLY A 61 12.68 11.28 10.32
N THR A 62 11.65 10.59 9.84
CA THR A 62 10.75 11.11 8.80
C THR A 62 9.68 12.01 9.41
N ARG A 63 9.52 13.22 8.86
CA ARG A 63 8.38 14.09 9.18
C ARG A 63 7.22 13.76 8.24
N ILE A 64 6.08 13.40 8.81
CA ILE A 64 4.84 13.16 8.07
C ILE A 64 3.83 14.23 8.48
N GLU A 65 3.15 14.81 7.51
CA GLU A 65 2.07 15.78 7.74
C GLU A 65 0.83 15.35 6.96
N VAL A 66 -0.28 15.15 7.67
CA VAL A 66 -1.55 14.76 7.06
C VAL A 66 -2.30 16.02 6.65
N LEU A 67 -2.35 16.26 5.34
CA LEU A 67 -3.14 17.34 4.74
C LEU A 67 -4.44 16.77 4.19
N THR A 68 -5.55 17.07 4.89
CA THR A 68 -6.88 16.68 4.45
C THR A 68 -7.36 17.59 3.32
N ASN A 69 -8.09 17.03 2.34
CA ASN A 69 -8.67 17.71 1.18
C ASN A 69 -7.67 18.32 0.17
N GLY A 70 -8.19 18.63 -1.02
CA GLY A 70 -7.37 19.17 -2.12
C GLY A 70 -6.88 20.59 -1.86
N GLU A 71 -7.67 21.45 -1.21
CA GLU A 71 -7.30 22.84 -0.98
C GLU A 71 -6.04 22.95 -0.10
N ARG A 72 -5.96 22.20 1.00
CA ARG A 72 -4.79 22.20 1.88
C ARG A 72 -3.61 21.49 1.20
N PHE A 73 -3.85 20.33 0.60
CA PHE A 73 -2.82 19.53 -0.04
C PHE A 73 -2.14 20.28 -1.20
N TYR A 74 -2.91 20.75 -2.20
CA TYR A 74 -2.36 21.42 -3.38
C TYR A 74 -1.74 22.77 -3.03
N THR A 75 -2.31 23.52 -2.08
CA THR A 75 -1.71 24.79 -1.64
C THR A 75 -0.33 24.56 -1.03
N ALA A 76 -0.20 23.58 -0.12
CA ALA A 76 1.07 23.24 0.50
C ALA A 76 2.08 22.68 -0.51
N GLN A 77 1.63 21.81 -1.42
CA GLN A 77 2.46 21.25 -2.49
C GLN A 77 3.02 22.37 -3.39
N LEU A 78 2.17 23.27 -3.87
CA LEU A 78 2.58 24.39 -4.73
C LEU A 78 3.52 25.35 -4.00
N ALA A 79 3.32 25.57 -2.70
CA ALA A 79 4.24 26.35 -1.88
C ALA A 79 5.62 25.68 -1.75
N ALA A 80 5.65 24.36 -1.50
CA ALA A 80 6.89 23.58 -1.43
C ALA A 80 7.63 23.57 -2.77
N ILE A 81 6.91 23.42 -3.90
CA ILE A 81 7.46 23.51 -5.25
C ILE A 81 8.09 24.89 -5.49
N ARG A 82 7.40 25.97 -5.13
CA ARG A 82 7.94 27.34 -5.27
C ARG A 82 9.17 27.60 -4.41
N ALA A 83 9.27 26.99 -3.24
CA ALA A 83 10.39 27.16 -2.32
C ALA A 83 11.61 26.27 -2.64
N ALA A 84 11.44 25.23 -3.45
CA ALA A 84 12.51 24.28 -3.76
C ALA A 84 13.62 24.94 -4.59
N GLN A 85 14.87 24.79 -4.15
CA GLN A 85 16.03 25.42 -4.80
C GLN A 85 16.77 24.50 -5.78
N ARG A 86 16.69 23.17 -5.60
CA ARG A 86 17.54 22.21 -6.33
C ARG A 86 16.77 21.07 -6.96
N THR A 87 15.91 20.39 -6.20
CA THR A 87 15.26 19.17 -6.65
C THR A 87 13.91 19.03 -5.96
N ILE A 88 12.93 18.52 -6.72
CA ILE A 88 11.61 18.15 -6.22
C ILE A 88 11.44 16.67 -6.56
N ASN A 89 11.23 15.84 -5.53
CA ASN A 89 10.81 14.46 -5.70
C ASN A 89 9.33 14.39 -5.36
N LEU A 90 8.53 13.89 -6.28
CA LEU A 90 7.08 13.78 -6.13
C LEU A 90 6.65 12.36 -6.42
N GLU A 91 5.88 11.80 -5.50
CA GLU A 91 5.21 10.53 -5.64
C GLU A 91 3.74 10.73 -5.29
N ALA A 92 2.84 10.31 -6.18
CA ALA A 92 1.41 10.57 -6.05
C ALA A 92 0.60 9.33 -6.42
N TYR A 93 -0.33 8.98 -5.53
CA TYR A 93 -1.26 7.87 -5.69
C TYR A 93 -2.69 8.41 -5.69
N ILE A 94 -3.46 8.12 -6.73
CA ILE A 94 -4.86 8.59 -6.87
C ILE A 94 -5.78 7.38 -6.68
N PHE A 95 -6.47 7.33 -5.53
CA PHE A 95 -7.35 6.21 -5.17
C PHE A 95 -8.83 6.48 -5.45
N HIS A 96 -9.20 7.75 -5.62
CA HIS A 96 -10.59 8.17 -5.78
C HIS A 96 -10.70 9.20 -6.90
N ARG A 97 -11.74 9.05 -7.71
CA ARG A 97 -12.17 10.08 -8.65
C ARG A 97 -12.60 11.32 -7.89
N GLY A 98 -12.25 12.49 -8.42
CA GLY A 98 -12.60 13.76 -7.81
C GLY A 98 -12.44 14.90 -8.81
N LYS A 99 -13.13 16.01 -8.57
CA LYS A 99 -13.23 17.15 -9.51
C LYS A 99 -11.90 17.71 -10.02
N ILE A 100 -10.80 17.53 -9.27
CA ILE A 100 -9.46 18.04 -9.60
C ILE A 100 -8.58 16.96 -10.27
N GLY A 101 -8.88 15.68 -10.08
CA GLY A 101 -8.00 14.55 -10.45
C GLY A 101 -8.60 13.56 -11.46
N ASP A 102 -9.75 13.89 -12.07
CA ASP A 102 -10.33 13.20 -13.23
C ASP A 102 -9.92 13.87 -14.54
#